data_AF-T0YAG3-F1
#
_entry.id   AF-T0YAG3-F1
#
_cell.length_a   1.000
_cell.length_b   1.000
_cell.length_c   1.000
_cell.angle_alpha   90.00
_cell.angle_beta   90.00
_cell.angle_gamma   90.00
#
_symmetry.space_group_name_H-M   'P 1'
#
loop_
_entity.id
_entity.type
_entity.pdbx_description
1 polymer ?
#
loop_
_entity_poly.entity_id
_entity_poly.type
_entity_poly.pdbx_seq_one_letter_code
_entity_poly.pdbx_strand_id
1 'polypeptide(L)'
;MTLPPHGSLEAVTARPAGKGRGAPWLRFASRRLVTVVLTLWAASILVFVVLNVLPGTPAQVILGTQATPASVRALTIKLGLNQPLVLQYLHWIGGLLTLHLGNSYISGQPIGPVIGAALEV
;
A
#
# COMPACT_ATOMS: atom_id res chain seq x y z
N MET A 1 11.41 39.36 74.53
CA MET A 1 11.50 39.33 73.05
C MET A 1 12.76 38.57 72.68
N THR A 2 12.69 37.25 72.71
CA THR A 2 13.78 36.31 72.41
C THR A 2 13.13 35.07 71.80
N LEU A 3 13.54 34.69 70.59
CA LEU A 3 12.92 33.63 69.80
C LEU A 3 13.33 32.23 70.30
N PRO A 4 12.39 31.29 70.53
CA PRO A 4 12.66 29.86 70.60
C PRO A 4 12.66 29.17 69.20
N PRO A 5 13.15 27.92 69.10
CA PRO A 5 13.99 27.45 68.00
C PRO A 5 13.36 26.44 67.01
N HIS A 6 14.10 26.19 65.92
CA HIS A 6 14.14 25.00 65.05
C HIS A 6 12.80 24.38 64.56
N GLY A 7 12.22 24.99 63.54
CA GLY A 7 11.25 24.34 62.65
C GLY A 7 11.95 23.66 61.48
N SER A 8 12.17 22.35 61.64
CA SER A 8 11.93 21.31 60.62
C SER A 8 12.28 21.63 59.16
N LEU A 9 13.36 20.98 58.72
CA LEU A 9 13.54 20.37 57.41
C LEU A 9 12.19 19.99 56.75
N GLU A 10 11.58 20.90 56.00
CA GLU A 10 10.57 20.54 55.00
C GLU A 10 11.30 19.97 53.79
N ALA A 11 11.86 18.77 54.00
CA ALA A 11 12.17 17.81 52.97
C ALA A 11 10.85 17.32 52.34
N VAL A 12 10.14 18.21 51.66
CA VAL A 12 8.92 17.96 50.89
C VAL A 12 8.97 18.99 49.77
N THR A 13 9.49 18.66 48.59
CA THR A 13 8.75 17.84 47.63
C THR A 13 9.73 17.13 46.71
N ALA A 14 9.82 15.82 46.84
CA ALA A 14 10.36 14.98 45.78
C ALA A 14 9.51 15.23 44.52
N ARG A 15 10.08 15.92 43.52
CA ARG A 15 9.47 16.08 42.19
C ARG A 15 9.26 14.68 41.62
N PRO A 16 8.02 14.21 41.39
CA PRO A 16 7.81 12.89 40.82
C PRO A 16 8.48 12.86 39.45
N ALA A 17 9.45 11.96 39.29
CA ALA A 17 10.07 11.65 38.03
C ALA A 17 8.96 11.30 37.03
N GLY A 18 8.80 12.11 35.99
CA GLY A 18 7.79 11.91 34.97
C GLY A 18 8.02 10.56 34.30
N LYS A 19 7.20 9.56 34.67
CA LYS A 19 7.08 8.29 33.95
C LYS A 19 6.90 8.62 32.47
N GLY A 20 7.78 8.02 31.66
CA GLY A 20 7.88 8.27 30.23
C GLY A 20 6.51 8.40 29.60
N ARG A 21 6.23 9.59 29.07
CA ARG A 21 5.09 9.81 28.19
C ARG A 21 5.37 8.98 26.94
N GLY A 22 4.99 7.71 26.97
CA GLY A 22 4.99 6.85 25.80
C GLY A 22 4.25 7.61 24.72
N ALA A 23 4.99 8.05 23.72
CA ALA A 23 4.61 9.07 22.75
C ALA A 23 3.17 8.88 22.26
N PRO A 24 2.19 9.65 22.78
CA PRO A 24 0.80 9.50 22.37
C PRO A 24 0.63 9.81 20.87
N TRP A 25 1.56 10.59 20.32
CA TRP A 25 1.67 10.89 18.90
C TRP A 25 2.03 9.66 18.04
N LEU A 26 2.84 8.71 18.52
CA LEU A 26 3.18 7.47 17.81
C LEU A 26 1.95 6.54 17.71
N ARG A 27 1.14 6.46 18.77
CA ARG A 27 -0.13 5.72 18.78
C ARG A 27 -1.17 6.37 17.87
N PHE A 28 -1.24 7.70 17.87
CA PHE A 28 -2.13 8.44 16.97
C PHE A 28 -1.69 8.28 15.51
N ALA A 29 -0.40 8.45 15.21
CA ALA A 29 0.16 8.33 13.87
C ALA A 29 -0.01 6.92 13.29
N SER A 30 0.29 5.87 14.08
CA SER A 30 0.09 4.48 13.64
C SER A 30 -1.38 4.17 13.35
N ARG A 31 -2.30 4.59 14.22
CA ARG A 31 -3.74 4.41 14.00
C ARG A 31 -4.23 5.13 12.73
N ARG A 32 -3.77 6.37 12.50
CA ARG A 32 -4.03 7.12 11.26
C ARG A 32 -3.47 6.40 10.04
N LEU A 33 -2.23 5.90 10.11
CA LEU A 33 -1.57 5.21 9.01
C LEU A 33 -2.30 3.92 8.65
N VAL A 34 -2.73 3.13 9.63
CA VAL A 34 -3.52 1.92 9.41
C VAL A 34 -4.84 2.24 8.71
N THR A 35 -5.55 3.28 9.13
CA THR A 35 -6.79 3.70 8.44
C THR A 35 -6.55 4.09 6.99
N VAL A 36 -5.48 4.85 6.71
CA VAL A 36 -5.12 5.25 5.34
C VAL A 36 -4.78 4.01 4.50
N VAL A 37 -3.91 3.14 5.01
CA VAL A 37 -3.49 1.91 4.32
C VAL A 37 -4.69 1.00 4.04
N LEU A 38 -5.58 0.79 5.01
CA LEU A 38 -6.78 -0.02 4.82
C LEU A 38 -7.72 0.59 3.78
N THR A 39 -7.87 1.91 3.77
CA THR A 39 -8.73 2.60 2.78
C THR A 39 -8.16 2.46 1.38
N LEU A 40 -6.84 2.69 1.22
CA LEU A 40 -6.15 2.49 -0.05
C LEU A 40 -6.18 1.03 -0.51
N TRP A 41 -6.04 0.10 0.43
CA TRP A 41 -6.10 -1.33 0.16
C TRP A 41 -7.50 -1.76 -0.30
N ALA A 42 -8.55 -1.29 0.37
CA ALA A 42 -9.93 -1.52 -0.05
C ALA A 42 -10.22 -0.92 -1.44
N ALA A 43 -9.77 0.30 -1.70
CA ALA A 43 -9.89 0.93 -3.01
C ALA A 43 -9.12 0.15 -4.10
N SER A 44 -7.91 -0.33 -3.78
CA SER A 44 -7.08 -1.17 -4.65
C SER A 44 -7.78 -2.48 -5.01
N ILE A 45 -8.37 -3.17 -4.04
CA ILE A 45 -9.17 -4.37 -4.28
C ILE A 45 -10.37 -4.03 -5.16
N LEU A 46 -11.09 -2.95 -4.87
CA LEU A 46 -12.25 -2.53 -5.65
C LEU A 46 -11.88 -2.30 -7.12
N VAL A 47 -10.82 -1.56 -7.39
CA VAL A 47 -10.31 -1.33 -8.76
C VAL A 47 -9.94 -2.65 -9.42
N PHE A 48 -9.20 -3.53 -8.72
CA PHE A 48 -8.81 -4.83 -9.25
C PHE A 48 -10.03 -5.69 -9.61
N VAL A 49 -11.03 -5.75 -8.74
CA VAL A 49 -12.27 -6.53 -8.96
C VAL A 49 -13.06 -5.95 -10.13
N VAL A 50 -13.25 -4.62 -10.19
CA VAL A 50 -13.97 -3.97 -11.30
C VAL A 50 -13.30 -4.30 -12.63
N LEU A 51 -11.98 -4.24 -12.70
CA LEU A 51 -11.23 -4.57 -13.92
C LEU A 51 -11.29 -6.06 -14.29
N ASN A 52 -11.38 -6.96 -13.31
CA ASN A 52 -11.45 -8.41 -13.54
C ASN A 52 -12.88 -8.93 -13.81
N VAL A 53 -13.91 -8.23 -13.33
CA VAL A 53 -15.33 -8.59 -13.52
C VAL A 53 -15.87 -8.13 -14.87
N LEU A 54 -15.21 -7.15 -15.52
CA LEU A 54 -15.56 -6.73 -16.87
C LEU A 54 -15.60 -7.95 -17.83
N PRO A 55 -16.66 -8.09 -18.65
CA PRO A 55 -16.76 -9.19 -19.60
C PRO A 55 -15.69 -9.03 -20.69
N GLY A 56 -14.61 -9.78 -20.55
CA GLY A 56 -13.47 -9.77 -21.46
C GLY A 56 -12.20 -10.12 -20.70
N THR A 57 -11.49 -11.17 -21.10
CA THR A 57 -10.20 -11.46 -20.47
C THR A 57 -9.16 -10.43 -20.93
N PRO A 58 -8.17 -10.06 -20.10
CA PRO A 58 -7.10 -9.17 -20.54
C PRO A 58 -6.43 -9.67 -21.83
N ALA A 59 -6.32 -11.00 -22.00
CA ALA A 59 -5.85 -11.62 -23.23
C ALA A 59 -6.72 -11.30 -24.46
N GLN A 60 -8.06 -11.27 -24.31
CA GLN A 60 -8.98 -10.86 -25.38
C GLN A 60 -8.86 -9.36 -25.69
N VAL A 61 -8.70 -8.52 -24.66
CA VAL A 61 -8.50 -7.06 -24.84
C VAL A 61 -7.20 -6.79 -25.60
N ILE A 62 -6.12 -7.48 -25.27
CA ILE A 62 -4.81 -7.33 -25.92
C ILE A 62 -4.84 -7.83 -27.37
N LEU A 63 -5.50 -8.96 -27.64
CA LEU A 63 -5.58 -9.54 -28.99
C LEU A 63 -6.62 -8.85 -29.89
N GLY A 64 -7.58 -8.13 -29.30
CA GLY A 64 -8.62 -7.41 -30.02
C GLY A 64 -9.42 -8.31 -30.95
N THR A 65 -9.70 -7.82 -32.15
CA THR A 65 -10.48 -8.54 -33.17
C THR A 65 -9.76 -9.75 -33.77
N GLN A 66 -8.46 -9.92 -33.51
CA GLN A 66 -7.65 -11.08 -33.96
C GLN A 66 -7.58 -12.20 -32.91
N ALA A 67 -8.43 -12.14 -31.88
CA ALA A 67 -8.48 -13.12 -30.81
C ALA A 67 -9.02 -14.48 -31.30
N THR A 68 -8.14 -15.35 -31.76
CA THR A 68 -8.47 -16.77 -31.94
C THR A 68 -8.48 -17.49 -30.58
N PRO A 69 -9.29 -18.56 -30.40
CA PRO A 69 -9.31 -19.31 -29.13
C PRO A 69 -7.93 -19.85 -28.72
N ALA A 70 -7.10 -20.22 -29.70
CA ALA A 70 -5.74 -20.70 -29.47
C ALA A 70 -4.80 -19.57 -29.02
N SER A 71 -4.83 -18.40 -29.66
CA SER A 71 -4.01 -17.25 -29.27
C SER A 71 -4.43 -16.69 -27.91
N VAL A 72 -5.72 -16.65 -27.59
CA VAL A 72 -6.22 -16.25 -26.26
C VAL A 72 -5.70 -17.18 -25.18
N ARG A 73 -5.73 -18.51 -25.39
CA ARG A 73 -5.23 -19.48 -24.41
C ARG A 73 -3.72 -19.36 -24.21
N ALA A 74 -2.96 -19.24 -25.30
CA ALA A 74 -1.52 -19.06 -25.24
C ALA A 74 -1.14 -17.78 -24.49
N LEU A 75 -1.87 -16.68 -24.75
CA LEU A 75 -1.64 -15.41 -24.06
C LEU A 75 -2.08 -15.46 -22.59
N THR A 76 -3.21 -16.12 -22.29
CA THR A 76 -3.69 -16.32 -20.91
C THR A 76 -2.63 -17.01 -20.04
N ILE A 77 -1.98 -18.04 -20.57
CA ILE A 77 -0.89 -18.75 -19.87
C ILE A 77 0.35 -17.85 -19.75
N LYS A 78 0.75 -17.17 -20.84
CA LYS A 78 1.91 -16.26 -20.82
C LYS A 78 1.76 -15.11 -19.83
N LEU A 79 0.53 -14.61 -19.66
CA LEU A 79 0.22 -13.50 -18.74
C LEU A 79 -0.08 -13.97 -17.31
N GLY A 80 -0.08 -15.28 -17.04
CA GLY A 80 -0.40 -15.81 -15.71
C GLY A 80 -1.87 -15.62 -15.30
N LEU A 81 -2.77 -15.32 -16.26
CA LEU A 81 -4.20 -15.16 -16.02
C LEU A 81 -4.90 -16.48 -15.63
N ASN A 82 -4.18 -17.61 -15.76
CA ASN A 82 -4.61 -18.92 -15.29
C ASN A 82 -4.33 -19.16 -13.78
N GLN A 83 -3.70 -18.20 -13.09
CA GLN A 83 -3.41 -18.31 -11.66
C GLN A 83 -4.64 -17.95 -10.80
N PRO A 84 -4.73 -18.44 -9.55
CA PRO A 84 -5.72 -17.96 -8.58
C PRO A 84 -5.74 -16.42 -8.47
N LEU A 85 -6.94 -15.83 -8.40
CA LEU A 85 -7.11 -14.36 -8.32
C LEU A 85 -6.29 -13.71 -7.20
N VAL A 86 -6.11 -14.42 -6.08
CA VAL A 86 -5.28 -13.95 -4.95
C VAL A 86 -3.83 -13.74 -5.37
N LEU A 87 -3.23 -14.68 -6.12
CA LEU A 87 -1.86 -14.54 -6.61
C LEU A 87 -1.74 -13.43 -7.65
N GLN A 88 -2.74 -13.28 -8.52
CA GLN A 88 -2.79 -12.18 -9.50
C GLN A 88 -2.81 -10.81 -8.79
N TYR A 89 -3.63 -10.68 -7.74
CA TYR A 89 -3.68 -9.48 -6.92
C TYR A 89 -2.36 -9.22 -6.18
N LEU A 90 -1.76 -10.24 -5.57
CA LEU A 90 -0.49 -10.12 -4.84
C LEU A 90 0.66 -9.69 -5.76
N HIS A 91 0.75 -10.25 -6.97
CA HIS A 91 1.74 -9.80 -7.96
C HIS A 91 1.50 -8.34 -8.39
N TRP A 92 0.25 -7.97 -8.64
CA TRP A 92 -0.10 -6.62 -9.06
C TRP A 92 0.20 -5.57 -7.97
N ILE A 93 -0.24 -5.81 -6.73
CA ILE A 93 0.02 -4.89 -5.62
C ILE A 93 1.51 -4.86 -5.24
N GLY A 94 2.22 -5.99 -5.34
CA GLY A 94 3.66 -6.06 -5.13
C GLY A 94 4.44 -5.21 -6.13
N GLY A 95 4.04 -5.24 -7.41
CA GLY A 95 4.59 -4.35 -8.44
C GLY A 95 4.35 -2.87 -8.12
N LEU A 96 3.12 -2.52 -7.73
CA LEU A 96 2.78 -1.14 -7.34
C LEU A 96 3.62 -0.64 -6.15
N LEU A 97 3.76 -1.46 -5.10
CA LEU A 97 4.54 -1.12 -3.90
C LEU A 97 6.04 -1.00 -4.16
N THR A 98 6.56 -1.75 -5.13
CA THR A 98 7.98 -1.69 -5.55
C THR A 98 8.22 -0.67 -6.66
N LEU A 99 7.21 0.14 -7.01
CA LEU A 99 7.18 1.05 -8.17
C LEU A 99 7.49 0.35 -9.51
N HIS A 100 7.46 -0.98 -9.55
CA HIS A 100 7.53 -1.78 -10.76
C HIS A 100 6.11 -1.99 -11.29
N LEU A 101 5.66 -1.04 -12.09
CA LEU A 101 4.31 -1.03 -12.71
C LEU A 101 4.07 -2.19 -13.69
N GLY A 102 5.07 -3.05 -13.89
CA GLY A 102 5.02 -4.20 -14.80
C GLY A 102 5.48 -3.85 -16.21
N ASN A 103 5.31 -4.83 -17.09
CA ASN A 103 5.71 -4.74 -18.49
C ASN A 103 4.47 -4.48 -19.36
N SER A 104 4.67 -3.71 -20.43
CA SER A 104 3.69 -3.53 -21.49
C SER A 104 3.34 -4.87 -22.12
N TYR A 105 2.05 -5.17 -22.20
CA TYR A 105 1.57 -6.39 -22.83
C TYR A 105 1.74 -6.40 -24.35
N ILE A 106 1.99 -5.24 -24.97
CA ILE A 106 2.20 -5.09 -26.41
C ILE A 106 3.69 -5.17 -26.76
N SER A 107 4.53 -4.44 -26.04
CA SER A 107 5.97 -4.30 -26.36
C SER A 107 6.89 -5.10 -25.44
N GLY A 108 6.38 -5.68 -24.35
CA GLY A 108 7.17 -6.41 -23.35
C GLY A 108 8.10 -5.54 -22.50
N GLN A 109 8.16 -4.23 -22.76
CA GLN A 109 9.02 -3.27 -22.08
C GLN A 109 8.42 -2.80 -20.75
N PRO A 110 9.24 -2.47 -19.73
CA PRO A 110 8.73 -1.88 -18.49
C PRO A 110 7.95 -0.59 -18.77
N ILE A 111 6.76 -0.45 -18.17
CA ILE A 111 5.88 0.73 -18.35
C ILE A 111 6.38 1.93 -17.55
N GLY A 112 7.10 1.71 -16.44
CA GLY A 112 7.58 2.78 -15.55
C GLY A 112 8.29 3.93 -16.28
N PRO A 113 9.31 3.65 -17.12
CA PRO A 113 9.98 4.68 -17.92
C PRO A 113 9.06 5.42 -18.89
N VAL A 114 8.05 4.75 -19.46
CA VAL A 114 7.09 5.34 -20.40
C VAL A 114 6.20 6.37 -19.68
N ILE A 115 5.73 6.04 -18.47
CA ILE A 115 4.94 6.97 -17.65
C ILE A 115 5.81 8.11 -17.13
N GLY A 116 7.05 7.83 -16.72
CA GLY A 116 8.01 8.87 -16.32
C GLY A 116 8.22 9.91 -17.41
N ALA A 117 8.45 9.47 -18.66
CA ALA A 117 8.58 10.35 -19.81
C ALA A 117 7.29 11.13 -20.13
N ALA A 118 6.11 10.55 -19.88
CA ALA A 118 4.82 11.21 -20.10
C ALA A 118 4.49 12.30 -19.07
N LEU A 119 5.15 12.28 -17.90
CA LEU A 119 5.02 13.28 -16.84
C LEU A 119 6.07 14.40 -16.95
N GLU A 120 7.03 14.28 -17.87
CA GLU A 120 8.09 15.26 -18.12
C GLU A 120 7.65 16.38 -19.09
N VAL A 121 6.33 16.64 -19.17
CA VAL A 121 5.72 17.74 -19.95
C VAL A 121 5.65 19.02 -19.14
#